data_AF-A0A8S1AXQ3-F1
#
_entry.id   AF-A0A8S1AXQ3-F1
#
_cell.length_a   1.000
_cell.length_b   1.000
_cell.length_c   1.000
_cell.angle_alpha   90.00
_cell.angle_beta   90.00
_cell.angle_gamma   90.00
#
_symmetry.space_group_name_H-M   'P 1'
#
loop_
_entity.id
_entity.type
_entity.pdbx_description
1 polymer ?
#
loop_
_entity_poly.entity_id
_entity_poly.type
_entity_poly.pdbx_seq_one_letter_code
_entity_poly.pdbx_strand_id
1 'polypeptide(L)'
;MQDIKKRNKSNNVIQTENKDRNARNSSSPNKMQINKNISLKILSRVVMTFSLLAVVYFSSKDDKFKTFAKQSELLVGKGLVVECSPSYVKDLDKYEGCFPQECKRFVTDKVISLREADELLAIAKKGLKLGGSSGGASILDLHSGALSKGKQFINIYKQEAALNLFDQNDFNIYRVVKEKIKYAVAHHFGVDPNKIYLTHPTFFSEITSKKAVTVHDEYWHPHVDKETYQSFHYTTLLYLGDYNIDFKGGRFVFVDEKFNRTVEPRKSRLSMFTSGRENLHYVEKVTSGTRYAVTISFTCDKHHAIEDPSINKYEIN
;
A
#
# COMPACT_ATOMS: atom_id res chain seq x y z
N MET A 1 -2.48 -96.11 -45.20
CA MET A 1 -3.34 -96.91 -46.08
C MET A 1 -4.02 -95.95 -47.05
N GLN A 2 -3.75 -96.16 -48.34
CA GLN A 2 -4.33 -95.57 -49.56
C GLN A 2 -4.18 -94.04 -49.71
N ASP A 3 -3.14 -93.54 -50.42
CA ASP A 3 -2.90 -93.52 -51.88
C ASP A 3 -3.95 -92.76 -52.70
N ILE A 4 -3.45 -91.86 -53.56
CA ILE A 4 -3.63 -91.79 -55.03
C ILE A 4 -3.03 -90.44 -55.49
N LYS A 5 -1.83 -90.43 -56.13
CA LYS A 5 -1.55 -90.48 -57.60
C LYS A 5 -2.30 -89.39 -58.39
N LYS A 6 -1.76 -88.67 -59.39
CA LYS A 6 -0.61 -88.80 -60.32
C LYS A 6 -0.56 -87.45 -61.11
N ARG A 7 0.61 -86.85 -61.31
CA ARG A 7 1.45 -86.80 -62.55
C ARG A 7 1.00 -85.94 -63.74
N ASN A 8 1.98 -85.14 -64.17
CA ASN A 8 2.43 -84.76 -65.53
C ASN A 8 1.53 -83.82 -66.36
N LYS A 9 1.98 -82.70 -66.95
CA LYS A 9 3.21 -82.22 -67.65
C LYS A 9 2.88 -82.01 -69.13
N SER A 10 3.11 -80.76 -69.57
CA SER A 10 3.57 -80.31 -70.90
C SER A 10 2.57 -79.75 -71.92
N ASN A 11 2.96 -78.54 -72.36
CA ASN A 11 3.05 -78.02 -73.74
C ASN A 11 2.00 -77.05 -74.29
N ASN A 12 2.53 -75.84 -74.56
CA ASN A 12 2.53 -75.09 -75.82
C ASN A 12 1.32 -74.23 -76.26
N VAL A 13 1.62 -72.90 -76.26
CA VAL A 13 1.43 -71.84 -77.28
C VAL A 13 0.00 -71.46 -77.75
N ILE A 14 -0.19 -70.13 -77.83
CA ILE A 14 -1.01 -69.31 -78.76
C ILE A 14 -2.26 -68.62 -78.16
N GLN A 15 -2.12 -67.28 -78.11
CA GLN A 15 -3.07 -66.17 -78.29
C GLN A 15 -4.29 -65.92 -77.36
N THR A 16 -4.38 -64.61 -77.11
CA THR A 16 -5.56 -63.73 -76.94
C THR A 16 -6.33 -63.76 -75.61
N GLU A 17 -6.29 -62.57 -74.97
CA GLU A 17 -7.39 -61.87 -74.31
C GLU A 17 -8.10 -62.61 -73.15
N ASN A 18 -8.33 -62.04 -71.97
CA ASN A 18 -8.60 -60.66 -71.61
C ASN A 18 -8.68 -60.57 -70.06
N LYS A 19 -8.30 -59.40 -69.54
CA LYS A 19 -8.83 -58.74 -68.32
C LYS A 19 -8.70 -59.38 -66.92
N ASP A 20 -7.69 -58.83 -66.23
CA ASP A 20 -7.82 -57.88 -65.11
C ASP A 20 -7.97 -58.37 -63.64
N ARG A 21 -7.02 -57.83 -62.85
CA ARG A 21 -7.04 -57.45 -61.43
C ARG A 21 -6.80 -58.51 -60.35
N ASN A 22 -5.73 -58.27 -59.58
CA ASN A 22 -5.63 -58.70 -58.19
C ASN A 22 -5.15 -57.55 -57.30
N ALA A 23 -5.91 -57.35 -56.22
CA ALA A 23 -5.67 -56.42 -55.13
C ALA A 23 -5.07 -57.14 -53.91
N ARG A 24 -4.40 -56.34 -53.08
CA ARG A 24 -3.65 -56.66 -51.86
C ARG A 24 -4.54 -56.87 -50.63
N ASN A 25 -3.97 -57.49 -49.59
CA ASN A 25 -4.19 -57.29 -48.15
C ASN A 25 -3.04 -57.99 -47.39
N SER A 26 -2.57 -57.68 -46.18
CA SER A 26 -2.53 -56.51 -45.26
C SER A 26 -1.81 -56.98 -43.96
N SER A 27 -1.51 -56.05 -43.03
CA SER A 27 -1.05 -56.20 -41.61
C SER A 27 0.48 -55.98 -41.38
N SER A 28 1.04 -55.23 -40.40
CA SER A 28 0.60 -54.53 -39.16
C SER A 28 1.65 -53.41 -38.76
N PRO A 29 1.65 -52.78 -37.55
CA PRO A 29 1.56 -51.32 -37.31
C PRO A 29 2.88 -50.57 -37.01
N ASN A 30 2.98 -49.28 -37.36
CA ASN A 30 4.16 -48.43 -37.08
C ASN A 30 3.91 -47.41 -35.95
N LYS A 31 4.79 -47.44 -34.94
CA LYS A 31 4.94 -46.43 -33.87
C LYS A 31 5.40 -45.10 -34.47
N MET A 32 4.73 -44.01 -34.11
CA MET A 32 5.07 -42.65 -34.53
C MET A 32 6.37 -42.20 -33.85
N GLN A 33 7.48 -42.14 -34.61
CA GLN A 33 8.75 -41.59 -34.15
C GLN A 33 8.67 -40.06 -34.11
N ILE A 34 8.79 -39.48 -32.92
CA ILE A 34 8.94 -38.03 -32.73
C ILE A 34 10.42 -37.69 -32.96
N ASN A 35 10.71 -37.03 -34.08
CA ASN A 35 12.05 -36.52 -34.39
C ASN A 35 12.44 -35.41 -33.40
N LYS A 36 13.39 -35.67 -32.51
CA LYS A 36 14.04 -34.67 -31.66
C LYS A 36 15.42 -34.34 -32.23
N ASN A 37 15.48 -33.34 -33.12
CA ASN A 37 16.73 -32.63 -33.42
C ASN A 37 16.42 -31.16 -33.69
N ILE A 38 16.06 -30.45 -32.63
CA ILE A 38 15.94 -28.99 -32.65
C ILE A 38 17.36 -28.44 -32.60
N SER A 39 17.78 -27.72 -33.65
CA SER A 39 19.09 -27.08 -33.69
C SER A 39 19.29 -26.20 -32.45
N LEU A 40 20.45 -26.30 -31.80
CA LEU A 40 20.81 -25.48 -30.63
C LEU A 40 20.60 -23.98 -30.88
N LYS A 41 20.77 -23.52 -32.14
CA LYS A 41 20.53 -22.13 -32.55
C LYS A 41 19.06 -21.74 -32.47
N ILE A 42 18.15 -22.66 -32.78
CA ILE A 42 16.69 -22.44 -32.66
C ILE A 42 16.29 -22.43 -31.19
N LEU A 43 16.81 -23.36 -30.40
CA LEU A 43 16.54 -23.41 -28.95
C LEU A 43 17.05 -22.14 -28.24
N SER A 44 18.26 -21.68 -28.58
CA SER A 44 18.83 -20.43 -28.03
C SER A 44 17.99 -19.21 -28.39
N ARG A 45 17.51 -19.10 -29.64
CA ARG A 45 16.63 -18.00 -30.06
C ARG A 45 15.29 -18.01 -29.33
N VAL A 46 14.70 -19.20 -29.14
CA VAL A 46 13.45 -19.38 -28.39
C VAL A 46 13.63 -19.00 -26.92
N VAL A 47 14.71 -19.45 -26.28
CA VAL A 47 14.99 -19.08 -24.87
C VAL A 47 15.21 -17.57 -24.74
N MET A 48 15.94 -16.95 -25.66
CA MET A 48 16.15 -15.49 -25.67
C MET A 48 14.84 -14.73 -25.84
N THR A 49 13.99 -15.12 -26.79
CA THR A 49 12.70 -14.46 -27.00
C THR A 49 11.75 -14.68 -25.83
N PHE A 50 11.65 -15.89 -25.26
CA PHE A 50 10.85 -16.12 -24.05
C PHE A 50 11.39 -15.36 -22.84
N SER A 51 12.71 -15.25 -22.69
CA SER A 51 13.31 -14.46 -21.61
C SER A 51 13.00 -12.96 -21.79
N LEU A 52 13.10 -12.45 -23.02
CA LEU A 52 12.76 -11.06 -23.34
C LEU A 52 11.27 -10.80 -23.11
N LEU A 53 10.40 -11.71 -23.57
CA LEU A 53 8.95 -11.63 -23.37
C LEU A 53 8.58 -11.75 -21.89
N ALA A 54 9.27 -12.59 -21.11
CA ALA A 54 9.10 -12.67 -19.67
C ALA A 54 9.52 -11.35 -19.01
N VAL A 55 10.68 -10.79 -19.37
CA VAL A 55 11.13 -9.49 -18.87
C VAL A 55 10.12 -8.39 -19.22
N VAL A 56 9.63 -8.33 -20.45
CA VAL A 56 8.61 -7.35 -20.88
C VAL A 56 7.28 -7.58 -20.15
N TYR A 57 6.83 -8.83 -20.02
CA TYR A 57 5.58 -9.17 -19.32
C TYR A 57 5.64 -8.86 -17.83
N PHE A 58 6.75 -9.19 -17.16
CA PHE A 58 6.96 -8.85 -15.75
C PHE A 58 7.20 -7.35 -15.57
N SER A 59 7.81 -6.66 -16.54
CA SER A 59 8.05 -5.21 -16.48
C SER A 59 6.82 -4.38 -16.81
N SER A 60 5.89 -4.83 -17.67
CA SER A 60 4.68 -4.06 -18.01
C SER A 60 3.53 -4.27 -17.01
N LYS A 61 3.63 -5.27 -16.13
CA LYS A 61 2.63 -5.49 -15.06
C LYS A 61 2.70 -4.42 -13.96
N ASP A 62 3.83 -3.71 -13.86
CA ASP A 62 4.12 -2.65 -12.89
C ASP A 62 3.72 -1.23 -13.35
N ASP A 63 3.19 -1.06 -14.56
CA ASP A 63 2.86 0.26 -15.13
C ASP A 63 1.83 1.07 -14.32
N LYS A 64 1.14 0.44 -13.37
CA LYS A 64 0.14 1.09 -12.51
C LYS A 64 0.71 1.82 -11.30
N PHE A 65 1.95 1.56 -10.89
CA PHE A 65 2.54 2.17 -9.69
C PHE A 65 3.90 2.79 -9.97
N LYS A 66 4.11 4.01 -9.49
CA LYS A 66 5.45 4.63 -9.43
C LYS A 66 5.79 5.01 -8.01
N THR A 67 6.98 4.61 -7.55
CA THR A 67 7.47 5.01 -6.24
C THR A 67 7.81 6.49 -6.23
N PHE A 68 7.01 7.28 -5.50
CA PHE A 68 7.24 8.70 -5.30
C PHE A 68 8.33 8.93 -4.25
N ALA A 69 8.36 8.15 -3.17
CA ALA A 69 9.39 8.22 -2.14
C ALA A 69 9.80 6.81 -1.73
N LYS A 70 11.05 6.41 -2.01
CA LYS A 70 11.55 5.06 -1.73
C LYS A 70 12.12 4.98 -0.31
N GLN A 71 11.97 3.85 0.38
CA GLN A 71 12.44 3.72 1.77
C GLN A 71 13.97 3.87 1.88
N SER A 72 14.69 3.37 0.87
CA SER A 72 16.17 3.41 0.80
C SER A 72 16.73 4.80 0.54
N GLU A 73 15.91 5.76 0.12
CA GLU A 73 16.32 7.14 -0.17
C GLU A 73 16.26 7.98 1.12
N LEU A 74 17.24 8.87 1.30
CA LEU A 74 17.17 9.95 2.30
C LEU A 74 16.70 11.23 1.60
N LEU A 75 15.48 11.66 1.88
CA LEU A 75 14.84 12.79 1.20
C LEU A 75 14.97 14.07 2.04
N VAL A 76 15.74 15.04 1.55
CA VAL A 76 15.73 16.40 2.15
C VAL A 76 14.35 17.02 2.00
N GLY A 77 13.74 16.85 0.82
CA GLY A 77 12.38 17.25 0.52
C GLY A 77 12.04 16.86 -0.92
N LYS A 78 10.84 16.34 -1.14
CA LYS A 78 10.34 15.99 -2.48
C LYS A 78 8.88 16.38 -2.59
N GLY A 79 8.61 17.36 -3.45
CA GLY A 79 7.28 17.89 -3.71
C GLY A 79 6.72 17.42 -5.05
N LEU A 80 5.40 17.27 -5.11
CA LEU A 80 4.64 17.12 -6.35
C LEU A 80 3.42 18.03 -6.27
N VAL A 81 3.41 19.06 -7.10
CA VAL A 81 2.24 19.93 -7.28
C VAL A 81 1.13 19.13 -7.95
N VAL A 82 -0.08 19.30 -7.44
CA VAL A 82 -1.30 18.71 -7.98
C VAL A 82 -2.34 19.82 -8.14
N GLU A 83 -3.26 19.65 -9.09
CA GLU A 83 -4.35 20.60 -9.26
C GLU A 83 -5.27 20.55 -8.04
N CYS A 84 -5.52 21.69 -7.41
CA CYS A 84 -6.46 21.77 -6.29
C CYS A 84 -7.86 21.38 -6.74
N SER A 85 -8.55 20.54 -5.96
CA SER A 85 -9.96 20.24 -6.28
C SER A 85 -10.85 21.48 -6.10
N PRO A 86 -11.85 21.71 -6.98
CA PRO A 86 -12.73 22.89 -6.88
C PRO A 86 -13.45 23.00 -5.54
N SER A 87 -13.86 21.87 -4.95
CA SER A 87 -14.49 21.84 -3.63
C SER A 87 -13.55 22.26 -2.51
N TYR A 88 -12.27 21.94 -2.62
CA TYR A 88 -11.25 22.30 -1.62
C TYR A 88 -10.95 23.80 -1.66
N VAL A 89 -10.76 24.36 -2.86
CA VAL A 89 -10.59 25.81 -3.05
C VAL A 89 -11.78 26.58 -2.49
N LYS A 90 -13.00 26.20 -2.87
CA LYS A 90 -14.23 26.86 -2.41
C LYS A 90 -14.40 26.85 -0.88
N ASP A 91 -13.97 25.78 -0.20
CA ASP A 91 -14.02 25.73 1.27
C ASP A 91 -12.95 26.63 1.92
N LEU A 92 -11.83 26.89 1.25
CA LEU A 92 -10.74 27.70 1.78
C LEU A 92 -10.94 29.20 1.60
N ASP A 93 -11.77 29.65 0.65
CA ASP A 93 -12.01 31.07 0.35
C ASP A 93 -12.44 31.91 1.56
N LYS A 94 -12.98 31.27 2.61
CA LYS A 94 -13.40 31.91 3.87
C LYS A 94 -12.29 32.06 4.93
N TYR A 95 -11.10 31.50 4.70
CA TYR A 95 -10.00 31.47 5.69
C TYR A 95 -8.76 32.20 5.18
N GLU A 96 -8.73 33.52 5.39
CA GLU A 96 -7.59 34.36 5.03
C GLU A 96 -6.28 33.89 5.71
N GLY A 97 -5.21 33.80 4.92
CA GLY A 97 -3.89 33.34 5.37
C GLY A 97 -3.74 31.83 5.51
N CYS A 98 -4.80 31.05 5.23
CA CYS A 98 -4.78 29.59 5.25
C CYS A 98 -4.98 28.94 3.87
N PHE A 99 -5.12 29.73 2.81
CA PHE A 99 -5.16 29.21 1.44
C PHE A 99 -3.74 28.81 0.99
N PRO A 100 -3.50 27.55 0.55
CA PRO A 100 -2.18 27.15 0.10
C PRO A 100 -1.81 27.84 -1.21
N GLN A 101 -0.54 28.21 -1.37
CA GLN A 101 -0.04 28.74 -2.66
C GLN A 101 -0.25 27.72 -3.79
N GLU A 102 -0.04 26.45 -3.49
CA GLU A 102 -0.22 25.33 -4.41
C GLU A 102 -0.71 24.11 -3.62
N CYS A 103 -1.69 23.37 -4.15
CA CYS A 103 -1.99 22.03 -3.65
C CYS A 103 -0.86 21.09 -4.06
N LYS A 104 -0.37 20.30 -3.10
CA LYS A 104 0.76 19.40 -3.35
C LYS A 104 0.83 18.26 -2.37
N ARG A 105 1.65 17.28 -2.75
CA ARG A 105 2.15 16.20 -1.91
C ARG A 105 3.62 16.49 -1.63
N PHE A 106 4.04 16.40 -0.38
CA PHE A 106 5.41 16.66 0.00
C PHE A 106 5.92 15.64 1.00
N VAL A 107 7.13 15.12 0.79
CA VAL A 107 7.76 14.11 1.64
C VAL A 107 9.16 14.57 2.04
N THR A 108 9.51 14.44 3.31
CA THR A 108 10.83 14.80 3.85
C THR A 108 11.22 13.92 5.04
N ASP A 109 12.52 13.69 5.19
CA ASP A 109 13.14 12.94 6.29
C ASP A 109 13.93 13.86 7.24
N LYS A 110 13.72 15.19 7.16
CA LYS A 110 14.55 16.20 7.85
C LYS A 110 13.84 17.00 8.94
N VAL A 111 12.50 16.95 9.00
CA VAL A 111 11.72 17.74 9.97
C VAL A 111 11.79 17.12 11.36
N ILE A 112 11.65 15.80 11.44
CA ILE A 112 11.66 15.03 12.69
C ILE A 112 12.95 14.22 12.73
N SER A 113 13.54 14.09 13.92
CA SER A 113 14.73 13.26 14.13
C SER A 113 14.34 11.79 14.35
N LEU A 114 15.29 10.87 14.20
CA LEU A 114 15.05 9.46 14.52
C LEU A 114 14.68 9.27 15.99
N ARG A 115 15.34 10.01 16.90
CA ARG A 115 15.07 9.95 18.34
C ARG A 115 13.62 10.35 18.67
N GLU A 116 13.15 11.47 18.11
CA GLU A 116 11.78 11.92 18.34
C GLU A 116 10.75 10.92 17.79
N ALA A 117 11.03 10.30 16.64
CA ALA A 117 10.19 9.23 16.10
C ALA A 117 10.19 7.97 17.00
N ASP A 118 11.33 7.60 17.59
CA ASP A 118 11.42 6.48 18.53
C ASP A 118 10.68 6.78 19.86
N GLU A 119 10.75 8.00 20.37
CA GLU A 119 9.99 8.43 21.55
C GLU A 119 8.47 8.40 21.28
N LEU A 120 8.02 8.86 20.11
CA LEU A 120 6.63 8.73 19.67
C LEU A 120 6.20 7.26 19.49
N LEU A 121 7.08 6.41 18.96
CA LEU A 121 6.82 4.97 18.84
C LEU A 121 6.65 4.32 20.22
N ALA A 122 7.45 4.75 21.21
CA ALA A 122 7.33 4.26 22.57
C ALA A 122 5.97 4.62 23.18
N ILE A 123 5.49 5.86 22.97
CA ILE A 123 4.14 6.29 23.39
C ILE A 123 3.06 5.43 22.72
N ALA A 124 3.13 5.24 21.40
CA ALA A 124 2.17 4.44 20.66
C ALA A 124 2.09 3.01 21.24
N LYS A 125 3.23 2.35 21.39
CA LYS A 125 3.32 0.99 21.95
C LYS A 125 2.81 0.93 23.40
N LYS A 126 3.10 1.96 24.20
CA LYS A 126 2.66 2.05 25.60
C LYS A 126 1.13 2.03 25.71
N GLY A 127 0.44 2.89 24.95
CA GLY A 127 -1.03 2.93 24.95
C GLY A 127 -1.67 1.72 24.28
N LEU A 128 -1.15 1.30 23.12
CA LEU A 128 -1.71 0.18 22.37
C LEU A 128 -1.55 -1.17 23.08
N LYS A 129 -0.56 -1.31 23.98
CA LYS A 129 -0.43 -2.50 24.84
C LYS A 129 -1.61 -2.71 25.79
N LEU A 130 -2.34 -1.65 26.16
CA LEU A 130 -3.55 -1.74 26.99
C LEU A 130 -4.82 -2.05 26.19
N GLY A 131 -4.70 -2.14 24.87
CA GLY A 131 -5.79 -2.41 23.95
C GLY A 131 -5.32 -3.23 22.75
N GLY A 132 -5.90 -2.91 21.60
CA GLY A 132 -5.73 -3.62 20.35
C GLY A 132 -7.06 -4.10 19.80
N SER A 133 -7.25 -3.90 18.49
CA SER A 133 -8.41 -4.44 17.79
C SER A 133 -8.34 -5.98 17.69
N SER A 134 -9.50 -6.61 17.57
CA SER A 134 -9.62 -8.01 17.16
C SER A 134 -9.12 -8.24 15.73
N GLY A 135 -9.16 -7.21 14.88
CA GLY A 135 -8.65 -7.27 13.51
C GLY A 135 -7.24 -6.69 13.35
N GLY A 136 -6.97 -6.23 12.13
CA GLY A 136 -5.65 -5.80 11.69
C GLY A 136 -5.27 -4.36 12.00
N ALA A 137 -6.20 -3.51 12.44
CA ALA A 137 -5.93 -2.09 12.68
C ALA A 137 -6.37 -1.66 14.07
N SER A 138 -5.45 -1.03 14.80
CA SER A 138 -5.71 -0.43 16.10
C SER A 138 -5.32 1.04 16.07
N ILE A 139 -6.06 1.88 16.78
CA ILE A 139 -5.73 3.30 16.94
C ILE A 139 -5.63 3.69 18.42
N LEU A 140 -4.86 4.75 18.66
CA LEU A 140 -4.76 5.46 19.93
C LEU A 140 -4.78 6.98 19.64
N ASP A 141 -5.74 7.71 20.18
CA ASP A 141 -5.80 9.17 20.17
C ASP A 141 -5.53 9.71 21.59
N LEU A 142 -4.43 10.46 21.75
CA LEU A 142 -4.03 11.06 23.03
C LEU A 142 -4.93 12.22 23.49
N HIS A 143 -5.73 12.79 22.60
CA HIS A 143 -6.56 13.94 22.95
C HIS A 143 -7.90 13.51 23.52
N SER A 144 -8.57 12.57 22.84
CA SER A 144 -9.85 12.01 23.27
C SER A 144 -9.70 10.82 24.21
N GLY A 145 -8.52 10.17 24.20
CA GLY A 145 -8.28 8.89 24.86
C GLY A 145 -8.82 7.69 24.09
N ALA A 146 -9.34 7.88 22.88
CA ALA A 146 -9.89 6.79 22.08
C ALA A 146 -8.81 5.72 21.82
N LEU A 147 -9.08 4.48 22.23
CA LEU A 147 -8.21 3.33 22.05
C LEU A 147 -9.03 2.14 21.54
N SER A 148 -8.57 1.49 20.47
CA SER A 148 -9.16 0.23 20.01
C SER A 148 -9.04 -0.85 21.08
N LYS A 149 -10.12 -1.57 21.39
CA LYS A 149 -10.11 -2.72 22.31
C LYS A 149 -11.13 -3.78 21.87
N GLY A 150 -10.63 -4.85 21.28
CA GLY A 150 -11.46 -5.89 20.68
C GLY A 150 -12.22 -5.34 19.47
N LYS A 151 -13.55 -5.31 19.52
CA LYS A 151 -14.42 -4.83 18.42
C LYS A 151 -14.93 -3.39 18.61
N GLN A 152 -14.48 -2.70 19.65
CA GLN A 152 -14.99 -1.38 20.04
C GLN A 152 -13.85 -0.43 20.40
N PHE A 153 -14.21 0.84 20.62
CA PHE A 153 -13.30 1.84 21.18
C PHE A 153 -13.62 2.08 22.65
N ILE A 154 -12.60 2.31 23.45
CA ILE A 154 -12.71 2.73 24.84
C ILE A 154 -11.99 4.07 25.04
N ASN A 155 -12.27 4.74 26.15
CA ASN A 155 -11.43 5.84 26.61
C ASN A 155 -10.35 5.30 27.56
N ILE A 156 -9.09 5.37 27.13
CA ILE A 156 -7.92 4.88 27.88
C ILE A 156 -7.77 5.62 29.22
N TYR A 157 -8.06 6.92 29.28
CA TYR A 157 -7.93 7.73 30.49
C TYR A 157 -8.94 7.35 31.58
N LYS A 158 -10.00 6.63 31.22
CA LYS A 158 -11.00 6.09 32.17
C LYS A 158 -10.64 4.70 32.71
N GLN A 159 -9.51 4.12 32.30
CA GLN A 159 -9.12 2.77 32.71
C GLN A 159 -8.13 2.83 33.88
N GLU A 160 -8.41 2.08 34.96
CA GLU A 160 -7.47 1.98 36.10
C GLU A 160 -6.06 1.55 35.66
N ALA A 161 -5.98 0.59 34.74
CA ALA A 161 -4.70 0.08 34.23
C ALA A 161 -3.89 1.13 33.43
N ALA A 162 -4.49 2.26 33.08
CA ALA A 162 -3.87 3.34 32.34
C ALA A 162 -3.54 4.58 33.19
N LEU A 163 -3.89 4.59 34.48
CA LEU A 163 -3.57 5.70 35.37
C LEU A 163 -2.06 5.99 35.34
N ASN A 164 -1.70 7.24 35.05
CA ASN A 164 -0.30 7.69 34.91
C ASN A 164 0.52 6.92 33.85
N LEU A 165 -0.14 6.30 32.87
CA LEU A 165 0.55 5.60 31.78
C LEU A 165 1.43 6.57 30.98
N PHE A 166 0.87 7.72 30.60
CA PHE A 166 1.57 8.79 29.92
C PHE A 166 2.03 9.84 30.93
N ASP A 167 3.29 10.22 30.84
CA ASP A 167 3.85 11.27 31.69
C ASP A 167 3.94 12.62 30.96
N GLN A 168 4.42 13.64 31.66
CA GLN A 168 4.60 14.97 31.08
C GLN A 168 5.59 14.98 29.92
N ASN A 169 6.60 14.09 29.92
CA ASN A 169 7.56 14.00 28.83
C ASN A 169 6.91 13.45 27.56
N ASP A 170 6.05 12.44 27.68
CA ASP A 170 5.28 11.88 26.56
C ASP A 170 4.43 12.96 25.87
N PHE A 171 3.74 13.79 26.64
CA PHE A 171 2.96 14.91 26.08
C PHE A 171 3.85 16.02 25.51
N ASN A 172 4.99 16.29 26.15
CA ASN A 172 5.95 17.28 25.66
C ASN A 172 6.54 16.90 24.31
N ILE A 173 6.94 15.64 24.11
CA ILE A 173 7.49 15.20 22.82
C ILE A 173 6.43 15.25 21.72
N TYR A 174 5.18 14.86 22.01
CA TYR A 174 4.08 15.01 21.07
C TYR A 174 3.90 16.48 20.64
N ARG A 175 3.85 17.40 21.61
CA ARG A 175 3.71 18.83 21.36
C ARG A 175 4.84 19.40 20.50
N VAL A 176 6.10 19.04 20.80
CA VAL A 176 7.27 19.47 20.04
C VAL A 176 7.20 18.97 18.61
N VAL A 177 6.90 17.69 18.39
CA VAL A 177 6.78 17.11 17.06
C VAL A 177 5.61 17.75 16.28
N LYS A 178 4.46 17.93 16.92
CA LYS A 178 3.31 18.61 16.31
C LYS A 178 3.66 20.02 15.87
N GLU A 179 4.37 20.80 16.70
CA GLU A 179 4.78 22.16 16.31
C GLU A 179 5.75 22.14 15.12
N LYS A 180 6.75 21.26 15.13
CA LYS A 180 7.66 21.10 13.97
C LYS A 180 6.91 20.79 12.69
N ILE A 181 5.93 19.88 12.76
CA ILE A 181 5.09 19.52 11.62
C ILE A 181 4.24 20.71 11.18
N LYS A 182 3.62 21.44 12.11
CA LYS A 182 2.81 22.64 11.83
C LYS A 182 3.62 23.68 11.06
N TYR A 183 4.83 24.01 11.53
CA TYR A 183 5.72 24.95 10.84
C TYR A 183 6.20 24.42 9.48
N ALA A 184 6.43 23.11 9.35
CA ALA A 184 6.78 22.50 8.07
C ALA A 184 5.63 22.59 7.05
N VAL A 185 4.39 22.36 7.49
CA VAL A 185 3.18 22.58 6.68
C VAL A 185 3.08 24.05 6.28
N ALA A 186 3.17 24.97 7.24
CA ALA A 186 3.10 26.40 6.95
C ALA A 186 4.13 26.84 5.90
N HIS A 187 5.39 26.43 6.08
CA HIS A 187 6.48 26.73 5.17
C HIS A 187 6.25 26.15 3.77
N HIS A 188 5.93 24.86 3.67
CA HIS A 188 5.82 24.21 2.37
C HIS A 188 4.55 24.62 1.63
N PHE A 189 3.42 24.82 2.29
CA PHE A 189 2.17 25.21 1.62
C PHE A 189 2.00 26.73 1.48
N GLY A 190 2.92 27.52 2.03
CA GLY A 190 2.90 28.98 1.93
C GLY A 190 1.75 29.63 2.69
N VAL A 191 1.43 29.09 3.87
CA VAL A 191 0.36 29.58 4.75
C VAL A 191 0.90 30.15 6.05
N ASP A 192 0.12 31.01 6.71
CA ASP A 192 0.49 31.57 8.01
C ASP A 192 0.38 30.48 9.10
N PRO A 193 1.47 30.17 9.84
CA PRO A 193 1.42 29.19 10.93
C PRO A 193 0.42 29.59 12.03
N ASN A 194 0.05 30.86 12.18
CA ASN A 194 -0.95 31.29 13.15
C ASN A 194 -2.40 31.10 12.66
N LYS A 195 -2.59 30.73 11.39
CA LYS A 195 -3.90 30.53 10.76
C LYS A 195 -4.22 29.06 10.49
N ILE A 196 -3.30 28.15 10.80
CA ILE A 196 -3.54 26.71 10.85
C ILE A 196 -3.56 26.23 12.30
N TYR A 197 -4.51 25.38 12.63
CA TYR A 197 -4.75 24.88 13.98
C TYR A 197 -4.75 23.36 13.98
N LEU A 198 -4.26 22.74 15.05
CA LEU A 198 -4.41 21.30 15.26
C LEU A 198 -5.91 20.95 15.31
N THR A 199 -6.33 19.84 14.72
CA THR A 199 -7.74 19.40 14.71
C THR A 199 -7.88 17.90 14.94
N HIS A 200 -9.08 17.47 15.32
CA HIS A 200 -9.42 16.06 15.45
C HIS A 200 -9.88 15.41 14.14
N PRO A 201 -9.62 14.10 13.96
CA PRO A 201 -8.84 13.26 14.86
C PRO A 201 -7.33 13.37 14.60
N THR A 202 -6.53 13.17 15.66
CA THR A 202 -5.11 12.84 15.54
C THR A 202 -4.90 11.50 16.21
N PHE A 203 -4.18 10.58 15.58
CA PHE A 203 -4.05 9.25 16.17
C PHE A 203 -2.78 8.55 15.74
N PHE A 204 -2.27 7.72 16.65
CA PHE A 204 -1.36 6.65 16.32
C PHE A 204 -2.14 5.50 15.71
N SER A 205 -1.61 4.92 14.64
CA SER A 205 -2.14 3.71 14.03
C SER A 205 -1.14 2.57 14.18
N GLU A 206 -1.62 1.40 14.58
CA GLU A 206 -0.93 0.12 14.50
C GLU A 206 -1.65 -0.77 13.49
N ILE A 207 -0.95 -1.19 12.46
CA ILE A 207 -1.50 -2.03 11.40
C ILE A 207 -0.68 -3.31 11.28
N THR A 208 -1.37 -4.45 11.28
CA THR A 208 -0.80 -5.80 11.18
C THR A 208 -1.42 -6.56 10.01
N SER A 209 -0.95 -7.79 9.78
CA SER A 209 -1.49 -8.69 8.77
C SER A 209 -2.73 -9.49 9.21
N LYS A 210 -3.27 -9.24 10.43
CA LYS A 210 -4.52 -9.87 10.86
C LYS A 210 -5.65 -9.45 9.92
N LYS A 211 -6.58 -10.39 9.66
CA LYS A 211 -7.77 -10.11 8.85
C LYS A 211 -8.67 -9.13 9.58
N ALA A 212 -9.38 -8.29 8.83
CA ALA A 212 -10.41 -7.44 9.41
C ALA A 212 -11.52 -8.28 10.04
N VAL A 213 -12.01 -7.80 11.20
CA VAL A 213 -13.14 -8.39 11.93
C VAL A 213 -14.32 -7.41 11.93
N THR A 214 -14.02 -6.11 11.95
CA THR A 214 -14.98 -5.01 11.90
C THR A 214 -14.65 -4.07 10.74
N VAL A 215 -15.58 -3.18 10.38
CA VAL A 215 -15.35 -2.14 9.36
C VAL A 215 -14.19 -1.21 9.75
N HIS A 216 -13.98 -0.97 11.05
CA HIS A 216 -12.87 -0.16 11.55
C HIS A 216 -11.50 -0.81 11.35
N ASP A 217 -11.45 -2.10 11.01
CA ASP A 217 -10.21 -2.80 10.63
C ASP A 217 -9.90 -2.68 9.14
N GLU A 218 -10.81 -2.14 8.32
CA GLU A 218 -10.68 -2.06 6.87
C GLU A 218 -9.99 -0.76 6.41
N TYR A 219 -8.71 -0.62 6.76
CA TYR A 219 -7.90 0.59 6.51
C TYR A 219 -7.47 0.80 5.04
N TRP A 220 -7.72 -0.15 4.14
CA TRP A 220 -7.12 -0.20 2.79
C TRP A 220 -8.03 0.34 1.70
N HIS A 221 -9.17 0.93 2.07
CA HIS A 221 -10.10 1.49 1.10
C HIS A 221 -9.67 2.90 0.68
N PRO A 222 -9.74 3.23 -0.63
CA PRO A 222 -9.53 4.59 -1.10
C PRO A 222 -10.48 5.59 -0.45
N HIS A 223 -9.92 6.70 0.04
CA HIS A 223 -10.69 7.78 0.64
C HIS A 223 -10.02 9.14 0.43
N VAL A 224 -10.80 10.19 0.67
CA VAL A 224 -10.36 11.57 0.72
C VAL A 224 -10.53 12.04 2.16
N ASP A 225 -9.44 12.56 2.74
CA ASP A 225 -9.43 12.96 4.14
C ASP A 225 -10.44 14.04 4.46
N LYS A 226 -10.56 15.07 3.61
CA LYS A 226 -11.55 16.14 3.78
C LYS A 226 -12.99 15.63 3.77
N GLU A 227 -13.27 14.60 2.98
CA GLU A 227 -14.60 13.99 2.91
C GLU A 227 -14.89 13.10 4.13
N THR A 228 -13.84 12.48 4.67
CA THR A 228 -13.92 11.63 5.87
C THR A 228 -14.01 12.47 7.16
N TYR A 229 -13.21 13.53 7.23
CA TYR A 229 -13.09 14.46 8.35
C TYR A 229 -13.20 15.89 7.81
N GLN A 230 -14.40 16.45 7.89
CA GLN A 230 -14.71 17.78 7.34
C GLN A 230 -13.83 18.91 7.87
N SER A 231 -13.24 18.74 9.06
CA SER A 231 -12.35 19.74 9.67
C SER A 231 -10.97 19.79 9.02
N PHE A 232 -10.53 18.76 8.29
CA PHE A 232 -9.16 18.71 7.77
C PHE A 232 -8.96 19.69 6.62
N HIS A 233 -7.81 20.35 6.60
CA HIS A 233 -7.33 21.10 5.43
C HIS A 233 -5.95 20.61 5.01
N TYR A 234 -5.11 20.27 5.99
CA TYR A 234 -3.80 19.66 5.74
C TYR A 234 -3.69 18.36 6.53
N THR A 235 -3.30 17.28 5.84
CA THR A 235 -3.02 16.00 6.48
C THR A 235 -1.53 15.77 6.52
N THR A 236 -1.04 15.26 7.65
CA THR A 236 0.32 14.73 7.74
C THR A 236 0.34 13.32 8.31
N LEU A 237 1.26 12.51 7.79
CA LEU A 237 1.57 11.18 8.30
C LEU A 237 3.07 11.11 8.58
N LEU A 238 3.42 10.87 9.84
CA LEU A 238 4.79 10.58 10.27
C LEU A 238 4.93 9.07 10.47
N TYR A 239 5.83 8.45 9.72
CA TYR A 239 6.08 7.02 9.81
C TYR A 239 7.03 6.69 10.97
N LEU A 240 6.66 5.70 11.77
CA LEU A 240 7.39 5.30 12.99
C LEU A 240 8.13 3.95 12.83
N GLY A 241 8.19 3.43 11.60
CA GLY A 241 8.88 2.20 11.26
C GLY A 241 9.26 2.14 9.78
N ASP A 242 10.08 1.16 9.43
CA ASP A 242 10.70 1.03 8.11
C ASP A 242 10.06 -0.08 7.25
N TYR A 243 9.62 0.32 6.05
CA TYR A 243 9.13 -0.60 5.04
C TYR A 243 10.22 -1.58 4.57
N ASN A 244 9.86 -2.85 4.44
CA ASN A 244 10.74 -4.00 4.17
C ASN A 244 11.82 -4.29 5.23
N ILE A 245 11.78 -3.61 6.39
CA ILE A 245 12.63 -3.90 7.54
C ILE A 245 11.76 -4.34 8.73
N ASP A 246 10.87 -3.45 9.20
CA ASP A 246 9.97 -3.72 10.32
C ASP A 246 8.66 -4.40 9.88
N PHE A 247 8.21 -4.12 8.64
CA PHE A 247 6.99 -4.68 8.07
C PHE A 247 7.04 -4.75 6.53
N LYS A 248 6.13 -5.53 5.94
CA LYS A 248 5.93 -5.64 4.48
C LYS A 248 4.48 -5.32 4.10
N GLY A 249 4.26 -4.92 2.85
CA GLY A 249 3.00 -4.27 2.44
C GLY A 249 2.88 -2.89 3.07
N GLY A 250 1.67 -2.38 3.30
CA GLY A 250 1.50 -1.15 4.11
C GLY A 250 2.01 0.15 3.50
N ARG A 251 2.37 0.18 2.20
CA ARG A 251 2.75 1.43 1.52
C ARG A 251 1.56 2.38 1.48
N PHE A 252 1.84 3.67 1.53
CA PHE A 252 0.82 4.68 1.33
C PHE A 252 0.72 4.99 -0.17
N VAL A 253 -0.48 4.99 -0.72
CA VAL A 253 -0.71 5.09 -2.16
C VAL A 253 -1.65 6.24 -2.46
N PHE A 254 -1.16 7.20 -3.24
CA PHE A 254 -2.01 8.17 -3.91
C PHE A 254 -2.55 7.58 -5.21
N VAL A 255 -3.85 7.74 -5.43
CA VAL A 255 -4.55 7.29 -6.63
C VAL A 255 -4.59 8.45 -7.63
N ASP A 256 -3.88 8.29 -8.74
CA ASP A 256 -3.83 9.30 -9.81
C ASP A 256 -4.39 8.73 -11.12
N GLU A 257 -4.81 9.60 -12.03
CA GLU A 257 -5.43 9.19 -13.30
C GLU A 257 -4.54 8.29 -14.17
N LYS A 258 -3.23 8.57 -14.20
CA LYS A 258 -2.28 7.86 -15.08
C LYS A 258 -1.65 6.64 -14.41
N PHE A 259 -1.08 6.85 -13.23
CA PHE A 259 -0.41 5.82 -12.45
C PHE A 259 -0.41 6.22 -10.98
N ASN A 260 -0.67 5.26 -10.10
CA ASN A 260 -0.66 5.49 -8.66
C ASN A 260 0.76 5.81 -8.18
N ARG A 261 0.86 6.67 -7.17
CA ARG A 261 2.14 7.06 -6.58
C ARG A 261 2.27 6.52 -5.17
N THR A 262 3.35 5.79 -4.90
CA THR A 262 3.58 5.17 -3.60
C THR A 262 4.61 5.93 -2.78
N VAL A 263 4.31 6.11 -1.50
CA VAL A 263 5.28 6.50 -0.47
C VAL A 263 5.59 5.24 0.33
N GLU A 264 6.85 4.82 0.26
CA GLU A 264 7.37 3.75 1.09
C GLU A 264 7.74 4.33 2.47
N PRO A 265 7.12 3.83 3.55
CA PRO A 265 7.42 4.26 4.91
C PRO A 265 8.88 4.08 5.27
N ARG A 266 9.46 5.11 5.91
CA ARG A 266 10.79 5.12 6.50
C ARG A 266 10.66 5.74 7.88
N LYS A 267 11.33 5.22 8.89
CA LYS A 267 11.23 5.83 10.22
C LYS A 267 11.64 7.31 10.17
N SER A 268 10.83 8.17 10.80
CA SER A 268 10.98 9.63 10.83
C SER A 268 10.68 10.36 9.50
N ARG A 269 10.22 9.65 8.48
CA ARG A 269 9.70 10.26 7.25
C ARG A 269 8.35 10.91 7.52
N LEU A 270 8.24 12.18 7.14
CA LEU A 270 7.02 12.96 7.17
C LEU A 270 6.45 13.09 5.76
N SER A 271 5.22 12.65 5.57
CA SER A 271 4.40 12.93 4.38
C SER A 271 3.35 13.97 4.74
N MET A 272 3.20 15.01 3.91
CA MET A 272 2.23 16.08 4.10
C MET A 272 1.55 16.43 2.77
N PHE A 273 0.24 16.67 2.80
CA PHE A 273 -0.55 16.97 1.60
C PHE A 273 -1.82 17.76 1.96
N THR A 274 -2.38 18.47 0.98
CA THR A 274 -3.70 19.09 1.11
C THR A 274 -4.79 18.02 1.19
N SER A 275 -5.75 18.13 2.10
CA SER A 275 -6.68 17.02 2.40
C SER A 275 -7.79 16.82 1.37
N GLY A 276 -7.84 17.65 0.32
CA GLY A 276 -8.89 17.66 -0.70
C GLY A 276 -8.88 16.47 -1.66
N ARG A 277 -9.84 16.46 -2.61
CA ARG A 277 -10.05 15.33 -3.55
C ARG A 277 -8.87 15.07 -4.48
N GLU A 278 -8.00 16.06 -4.66
CA GLU A 278 -6.76 15.93 -5.41
C GLU A 278 -5.75 14.93 -4.78
N ASN A 279 -6.02 14.51 -3.53
CA ASN A 279 -5.23 13.53 -2.81
C ASN A 279 -6.07 12.30 -2.40
N LEU A 280 -6.85 11.73 -3.32
CA LEU A 280 -7.44 10.39 -3.12
C LEU A 280 -6.34 9.37 -2.82
N HIS A 281 -6.46 8.62 -1.73
CA HIS A 281 -5.40 7.71 -1.30
C HIS A 281 -5.90 6.51 -0.50
N TYR A 282 -5.03 5.52 -0.33
CA TYR A 282 -5.25 4.37 0.54
C TYR A 282 -3.92 3.82 1.09
N VAL A 283 -4.01 2.91 2.06
CA VAL A 283 -2.86 2.15 2.56
C VAL A 283 -2.96 0.71 2.07
N GLU A 284 -1.88 0.18 1.48
CA GLU A 284 -1.85 -1.24 1.10
C GLU A 284 -1.96 -2.14 2.32
N LYS A 285 -2.52 -3.34 2.15
CA LYS A 285 -2.57 -4.33 3.24
C LYS A 285 -1.15 -4.66 3.72
N VAL A 286 -0.94 -4.61 5.03
CA VAL A 286 0.26 -5.16 5.67
C VAL A 286 0.23 -6.67 5.53
N THR A 287 1.32 -7.26 5.06
CA THR A 287 1.44 -8.70 4.82
C THR A 287 2.29 -9.41 5.87
N SER A 288 3.20 -8.70 6.53
CA SER A 288 3.98 -9.19 7.67
C SER A 288 4.50 -8.05 8.53
N GLY A 289 4.77 -8.32 9.81
CA GLY A 289 5.27 -7.32 10.76
C GLY A 289 4.19 -6.34 11.23
N THR A 290 4.61 -5.20 11.76
CA THR A 290 3.71 -4.19 12.32
C THR A 290 4.10 -2.80 11.84
N ARG A 291 3.15 -2.11 11.21
CA ARG A 291 3.30 -0.74 10.72
C ARG A 291 2.77 0.23 11.76
N TYR A 292 3.64 1.11 12.26
CA TYR A 292 3.27 2.24 13.10
C TYR A 292 3.39 3.56 12.35
N ALA A 293 2.42 4.44 12.55
CA ALA A 293 2.43 5.81 12.07
C ALA A 293 1.62 6.70 13.01
N VAL A 294 1.86 8.00 12.97
CA VAL A 294 1.00 9.00 13.61
C VAL A 294 0.45 9.96 12.55
N THR A 295 -0.85 10.16 12.58
CA THR A 295 -1.55 11.13 11.74
C THR A 295 -1.81 12.39 12.56
N ILE A 296 -1.32 13.52 12.07
CA ILE A 296 -1.51 14.84 12.68
C ILE A 296 -2.07 15.76 11.59
N SER A 297 -3.26 16.29 11.81
CA SER A 297 -3.98 17.06 10.81
C SER A 297 -4.23 18.48 11.31
N PHE A 298 -4.33 19.40 10.35
CA PHE A 298 -4.53 20.81 10.63
C PHE A 298 -5.76 21.33 9.90
N THR A 299 -6.45 22.24 10.56
CA THR A 299 -7.62 22.96 10.05
C THR A 299 -7.30 24.45 9.90
N CYS A 300 -7.96 25.09 8.95
CA CYS A 300 -8.04 26.54 8.82
C CYS A 300 -9.13 27.15 9.71
N ASP A 301 -10.05 26.32 10.22
CA ASP A 301 -11.18 26.77 11.02
C ASP A 301 -10.85 26.72 12.51
N LYS A 302 -10.74 27.90 13.13
CA LYS A 302 -10.45 28.02 14.57
C LYS A 302 -11.52 27.34 15.44
N HIS A 303 -12.76 27.19 14.97
CA HIS A 303 -13.81 26.50 15.73
C HIS A 303 -13.55 25.00 15.85
N HIS A 304 -12.72 24.43 14.96
CA HIS A 304 -12.28 23.03 15.01
C HIS A 304 -10.89 22.88 15.64
N ALA A 305 -10.30 23.97 16.17
CA ALA A 305 -9.01 23.92 16.83
C ALA A 305 -9.09 23.15 18.16
N ILE A 306 -8.07 22.34 18.43
CA ILE A 306 -7.98 21.55 19.66
C ILE A 306 -6.71 21.91 20.43
N GLU A 307 -6.78 21.77 21.74
CA GLU A 307 -5.61 21.97 22.62
C GLU A 307 -4.68 20.75 22.59
N ASP A 308 -3.41 20.97 22.96
CA ASP A 308 -2.45 19.88 23.13
C ASP A 308 -2.90 18.89 24.23
N PRO A 309 -2.59 17.60 24.10
CA PRO A 309 -2.88 16.63 25.15
C PRO A 309 -1.96 16.89 26.37
N SER A 310 -2.48 16.65 27.58
CA SER A 310 -1.79 16.97 28.84
C SER A 310 -2.09 15.96 29.94
N ILE A 311 -1.36 16.03 31.05
CA ILE A 311 -1.55 15.12 32.19
C ILE A 311 -2.94 15.25 32.82
N ASN A 312 -3.59 16.41 32.69
CA ASN A 312 -4.94 16.68 33.21
C ASN A 312 -5.99 15.76 32.58
N LYS A 313 -5.66 15.01 31.51
CA LYS A 313 -6.52 13.98 30.93
C LYS A 313 -6.81 12.83 31.91
N TYR A 314 -5.95 12.60 32.90
CA TYR A 314 -6.19 11.64 33.98
C TYR A 314 -7.10 12.17 35.10
N GLU A 315 -7.29 13.48 35.16
CA GLU A 315 -8.10 14.13 36.18
C GLU A 315 -9.57 14.04 35.75
N ILE A 316 -10.21 12.94 36.12
CA ILE A 316 -11.65 12.80 36.02
C ILE A 316 -12.21 13.06 37.42
N ASN A 317 -12.90 14.20 37.58
CA ASN A 317 -13.96 14.34 38.56
C ASN A 317 -15.19 13.55 38.11
#